data_AF-A0A7J9IGT5-F1
#
_entry.id   AF-A0A7J9IGT5-F1
#
_cell.length_a   1.000
_cell.length_b   1.000
_cell.length_c   1.000
_cell.angle_alpha   90.00
_cell.angle_beta   90.00
_cell.angle_gamma   90.00
#
_symmetry.space_group_name_H-M   'P 1'
#
loop_
_entity.id
_entity.type
_entity.pdbx_description
1 polymer ?
#
loop_
_entity_poly.entity_id
_entity_poly.type
_entity_poly.pdbx_seq_one_letter_code
_entity_poly.pdbx_strand_id
1 'polypeptide(L)'
;MAYCWPSLPLKRVATTSNKLRNLADKYEGIFTIKLGVHTALVVIHWEIAKECLTINDKAFATRPKLASSKILGYNCAMIAFALNGPYWHQLKPVRESEVKISLQQLYQLWNKKKSSNCSRVIVEMKRWFRDVTLN
;
A
#
# COMPACT_ATOMS: atom_id res chain seq x y z
N MET A 1 -32.49 12.87 5.62
CA MET A 1 -32.42 11.40 5.59
C MET A 1 -30.96 11.00 5.44
N ALA A 2 -30.32 10.69 6.58
CA ALA A 2 -28.95 10.20 6.61
C ALA A 2 -28.98 8.70 6.31
N TYR A 3 -28.20 8.25 5.33
CA TYR A 3 -28.02 6.82 5.10
C TYR A 3 -27.14 6.27 6.23
N CYS A 4 -27.80 5.81 7.28
CA CYS A 4 -27.27 4.91 8.29
C CYS A 4 -27.05 3.56 7.58
N TRP A 5 -25.79 3.17 7.39
CA TRP A 5 -25.50 1.84 6.86
C TRP A 5 -26.05 0.81 7.86
N PRO A 6 -26.95 -0.10 7.46
CA PRO A 6 -27.44 -1.13 8.37
C PRO A 6 -26.25 -1.98 8.81
N SER A 7 -26.09 -2.11 10.13
CA SER A 7 -25.20 -3.07 10.77
C SER A 7 -25.65 -4.48 10.43
N LEU A 8 -25.30 -4.93 9.23
CA LEU A 8 -25.32 -6.34 8.88
C LEU A 8 -24.52 -7.09 9.95
N PRO A 9 -25.07 -8.14 10.58
CA PRO A 9 -24.29 -8.99 11.44
C PRO A 9 -23.35 -9.74 10.51
N LEU A 10 -22.16 -9.19 10.31
CA LEU A 10 -21.03 -9.95 9.83
C LEU A 10 -20.88 -11.08 10.83
N LYS A 11 -21.43 -12.26 10.51
CA LYS A 11 -20.95 -13.52 11.08
C LYS A 11 -19.44 -13.39 11.04
N ARG A 12 -18.82 -13.42 12.20
CA ARG A 12 -17.41 -13.07 12.41
C ARG A 12 -16.56 -14.11 11.68
N VAL A 13 -16.45 -14.00 10.35
CA VAL A 13 -15.44 -14.70 9.57
C VAL A 13 -14.14 -14.17 10.14
N ALA A 14 -13.36 -15.03 10.78
CA ALA A 14 -12.08 -14.65 11.33
C ALA A 14 -11.19 -14.15 10.18
N THR A 15 -11.20 -12.84 9.94
CA THR A 15 -10.33 -12.18 8.98
C THR A 15 -8.88 -12.48 9.37
N THR A 16 -8.00 -12.69 8.39
CA THR A 16 -6.58 -13.02 8.63
C THR A 16 -5.92 -12.02 9.59
N SER A 17 -6.34 -10.75 9.55
CA SER A 17 -5.91 -9.70 10.48
C SER A 17 -6.24 -10.01 11.94
N ASN A 18 -7.43 -10.57 12.24
CA ASN A 18 -7.80 -10.93 13.60
C ASN A 18 -7.00 -12.12 14.12
N LYS A 19 -6.63 -13.07 13.24
CA LYS A 19 -5.77 -14.20 13.61
C LYS A 19 -4.34 -13.74 13.94
N LEU A 20 -3.76 -12.86 13.12
CA LEU A 20 -2.45 -12.27 13.39
C LEU A 20 -2.46 -11.45 14.69
N ARG A 21 -3.54 -10.71 14.94
CA ARG A 21 -3.72 -9.95 16.17
C ARG A 21 -3.80 -10.85 17.40
N ASN A 22 -4.55 -11.95 17.36
CA ASN A 22 -4.57 -12.91 18.47
C ASN A 22 -3.21 -13.56 18.72
N LEU A 23 -2.40 -13.77 17.67
CA LEU A 23 -1.01 -14.21 17.82
C LEU A 23 -0.15 -13.10 18.42
N ALA A 24 -0.39 -11.84 18.05
CA ALA A 24 0.24 -10.66 18.65
C ALA A 24 -0.03 -10.53 20.15
N ASP A 25 -1.22 -10.92 20.60
CA ASP A 25 -1.57 -10.85 22.02
C ASP A 25 -0.91 -12.00 22.81
N LYS A 26 -0.54 -13.09 22.12
CA LYS A 26 0.11 -14.28 22.72
C LYS A 26 1.64 -14.18 22.73
N TYR A 27 2.23 -13.55 21.73
CA TYR A 27 3.67 -13.32 21.60
C TYR A 27 3.97 -11.84 21.84
N GLU A 28 5.21 -11.43 22.14
CA GLU A 28 5.54 -10.04 22.50
C GLU A 28 5.53 -9.05 21.31
N GLY A 29 4.52 -9.13 20.44
CA GLY A 29 4.34 -8.27 19.26
C GLY A 29 5.41 -8.39 18.17
N ILE A 30 6.42 -9.24 18.35
CA ILE A 30 7.37 -9.68 17.33
C ILE A 30 7.41 -11.20 17.31
N PHE A 31 7.12 -11.80 16.15
CA PHE A 31 7.22 -13.24 15.99
C PHE A 31 7.43 -13.61 14.52
N THR A 32 7.94 -14.82 14.27
CA THR A 32 8.14 -15.34 12.92
C THR A 32 7.05 -16.33 12.54
N ILE A 33 6.55 -16.22 11.31
CA ILE A 33 5.60 -17.18 10.73
C ILE A 33 6.18 -17.78 9.44
N LYS A 34 5.86 -19.03 9.15
CA LYS A 34 6.19 -19.64 7.86
C LYS A 34 5.06 -19.37 6.86
N LEU A 35 5.37 -18.60 5.82
CA LEU A 35 4.51 -18.35 4.66
C LEU A 35 4.96 -19.28 3.51
N GLY A 36 4.43 -20.51 3.51
CA GLY A 36 4.84 -21.55 2.57
C GLY A 36 6.31 -21.91 2.77
N VAL A 37 7.16 -21.64 1.76
CA VAL A 37 8.61 -21.91 1.79
C VAL A 37 9.43 -20.80 2.43
N HIS A 38 8.84 -19.62 2.64
CA HIS A 38 9.54 -18.47 3.20
C HIS A 38 9.15 -18.25 4.67
N THR A 39 10.12 -17.87 5.50
CA THR A 39 9.84 -17.42 6.87
C THR A 39 9.76 -15.90 6.87
N ALA A 40 8.67 -15.37 7.43
CA ALA A 40 8.42 -13.94 7.53
C ALA A 40 8.46 -13.51 9.00
N LEU A 41 9.17 -12.43 9.29
CA LEU A 41 9.11 -11.73 10.56
C LEU A 41 7.89 -10.81 10.55
N VAL A 42 7.05 -10.91 11.57
CA VAL A 42 5.88 -10.06 11.76
C VAL A 42 6.18 -9.13 12.92
N VAL A 43 6.06 -7.82 12.67
CA VAL A 43 6.22 -6.75 13.66
C VAL A 43 4.89 -6.05 13.82
N ILE A 44 4.38 -5.97 15.05
CA ILE A 44 3.05 -5.44 15.35
C ILE A 44 3.12 -4.15 16.16
N HIS A 45 4.18 -3.99 16.97
CA HIS A 45 4.46 -2.73 17.65
C HIS A 45 4.81 -1.63 16.64
N TRP A 46 4.13 -0.49 16.76
CA TRP A 46 4.33 0.62 15.84
C TRP A 46 5.68 1.32 16.08
N GLU A 47 6.20 1.29 17.31
CA GLU A 47 7.51 1.83 17.68
C GLU A 47 8.62 1.13 16.88
N ILE A 48 8.57 -0.21 16.86
CA ILE A 48 9.53 -1.05 16.15
C ILE A 48 9.33 -0.92 14.64
N ALA A 49 8.08 -0.93 14.18
CA ALA A 49 7.78 -0.72 12.77
C ALA A 49 8.28 0.64 12.26
N LYS A 50 8.20 1.69 13.09
CA LYS A 50 8.74 3.02 12.78
C LYS A 50 10.25 2.94 12.60
N GLU A 51 10.98 2.36 13.54
CA GLU A 51 12.44 2.20 13.43
C GLU A 51 12.86 1.35 12.21
N CYS A 52 12.11 0.29 11.91
CA CYS A 52 12.31 -0.54 10.71
C CYS A 52 12.14 0.27 9.41
N LEU A 53 11.18 1.20 9.37
CA LEU A 53 10.84 1.96 8.17
C LEU A 53 11.57 3.30 8.04
N THR A 54 12.19 3.81 9.11
CA THR A 54 12.93 5.08 9.09
C THR A 54 14.45 4.90 9.21
N ILE A 55 14.91 4.20 10.24
CA ILE A 55 16.34 4.05 10.54
C ILE A 55 16.94 2.91 9.70
N ASN A 56 16.22 1.79 9.62
CA ASN A 56 16.66 0.56 8.98
C ASN A 56 15.95 0.30 7.63
N ASP A 57 15.41 1.35 7.00
CA ASP A 57 14.57 1.27 5.80
C ASP A 57 15.24 0.45 4.68
N LYS A 58 16.55 0.65 4.48
CA LYS A 58 17.33 -0.06 3.45
C LYS A 58 17.38 -1.57 3.68
N ALA A 59 17.44 -2.02 4.93
CA ALA A 59 17.45 -3.45 5.27
C ALA A 59 16.08 -4.09 4.98
N PHE A 60 14.99 -3.39 5.33
CA PHE A 60 13.62 -3.88 5.18
C PHE A 60 13.01 -3.63 3.81
N ALA A 61 13.60 -2.77 2.99
CA ALA A 61 13.07 -2.47 1.67
C ALA A 61 13.34 -3.61 0.66
N THR A 62 14.15 -4.62 1.01
CA THR A 62 14.42 -5.78 0.13
C THR A 62 13.14 -6.54 -0.17
N ARG A 63 12.80 -6.70 -1.45
CA ARG A 63 11.63 -7.47 -1.90
C ARG A 63 12.05 -8.85 -2.42
N PRO A 64 11.38 -9.94 -2.01
CA PRO A 64 11.65 -11.26 -2.57
C PRO A 64 11.21 -11.32 -4.04
N LYS A 65 12.01 -11.96 -4.89
CA LYS A 65 11.67 -12.23 -6.29
C LYS A 65 10.58 -13.30 -6.35
N LEU A 66 9.33 -12.88 -6.37
CA LEU A 66 8.17 -13.76 -6.50
C LEU A 66 7.94 -14.12 -7.99
N ALA A 67 7.48 -15.33 -8.27
CA ALA A 67 7.08 -15.73 -9.63
C ALA A 67 5.98 -14.80 -10.19
N SER A 68 5.04 -14.39 -9.35
CA SER A 68 4.02 -13.39 -9.68
C SER A 68 4.63 -12.04 -10.08
N SER A 69 5.68 -11.60 -9.38
CA SER A 69 6.42 -10.38 -9.71
C SER A 69 7.16 -10.48 -11.05
N LYS A 70 7.59 -11.69 -11.44
CA LYS A 70 8.19 -11.92 -12.75
C LYS A 70 7.16 -11.84 -13.88
N ILE A 71 5.99 -12.44 -13.67
CA ILE A 71 4.92 -12.53 -14.68
C ILE A 71 4.14 -11.21 -14.78
N LEU A 72 3.61 -10.70 -13.66
CA LEU A 72 2.78 -9.50 -13.60
C LEU A 72 3.60 -8.22 -13.56
N GLY A 73 4.78 -8.28 -12.95
CA GLY A 73 5.63 -7.12 -12.73
C GLY A 73 6.69 -6.91 -13.80
N TYR A 74 6.52 -7.47 -15.01
CA TYR A 74 7.47 -7.40 -16.12
C TYR A 74 8.91 -7.70 -15.68
N ASN A 75 9.16 -8.92 -15.17
CA ASN A 75 10.46 -9.31 -14.63
C ASN A 75 10.98 -8.37 -13.51
N CYS A 76 10.10 -7.97 -12.59
CA CYS A 76 10.38 -6.99 -11.53
C CYS A 76 10.68 -5.55 -12.02
N ALA A 77 10.35 -5.18 -13.26
CA ALA A 77 10.49 -3.81 -13.74
C ALA A 77 9.40 -2.87 -13.18
N MET A 78 8.24 -3.41 -12.81
CA MET A 78 7.14 -2.61 -12.25
C MET A 78 7.52 -2.02 -10.89
N ILE A 79 7.21 -0.75 -10.67
CA ILE A 79 7.57 0.00 -9.45
C ILE A 79 7.18 -0.75 -8.16
N ALA A 80 5.97 -1.32 -8.06
CA ALA A 80 5.58 -2.02 -6.83
C ALA A 80 6.45 -3.26 -6.49
N PHE A 81 7.13 -3.82 -7.49
CA PHE A 81 7.89 -5.07 -7.41
C PHE A 81 9.39 -4.91 -7.68
N ALA A 82 9.84 -3.71 -8.03
CA ALA A 82 11.23 -3.44 -8.31
C ALA A 82 12.12 -3.67 -7.09
N LEU A 83 13.27 -4.28 -7.34
CA LEU A 83 14.30 -4.52 -6.34
C LEU A 83 15.03 -3.21 -6.06
N ASN A 84 15.40 -2.96 -4.81
CA ASN A 84 16.20 -1.79 -4.45
C ASN A 84 17.58 -1.89 -5.09
N GLY A 85 17.73 -1.22 -6.23
CA GLY A 85 18.96 -1.13 -7.00
C GLY A 85 18.97 0.17 -7.81
N PRO A 86 19.97 0.37 -8.67
CA PRO A 86 20.12 1.60 -9.45
C PRO A 86 18.85 1.99 -10.22
N TYR A 87 18.17 1.00 -10.80
CA TYR A 87 16.89 1.17 -11.49
C TYR A 87 15.79 1.77 -10.58
N TRP A 88 15.65 1.27 -9.36
CA TRP A 88 14.67 1.80 -8.39
C TRP A 88 14.94 3.26 -8.04
N HIS A 89 16.21 3.61 -7.85
CA HIS A 89 16.62 4.97 -7.52
C HIS A 89 16.40 5.94 -8.69
N GLN A 90 16.60 5.50 -9.94
CA GLN A 90 16.31 6.29 -11.13
C GLN A 90 14.80 6.55 -11.31
N LEU A 91 13.94 5.59 -10.97
CA LEU A 91 12.49 5.74 -11.06
C LEU A 91 11.86 6.54 -9.91
N LYS A 92 12.56 6.67 -8.77
CA LYS A 92 12.06 7.41 -7.61
C LYS A 92 11.61 8.84 -7.94
N PRO A 93 12.43 9.70 -8.58
CA PRO A 93 12.02 11.08 -8.89
C PRO A 93 10.84 11.13 -9.87
N VAL A 94 10.80 10.23 -10.86
CA VAL A 94 9.69 10.15 -11.82
C VAL A 94 8.38 9.83 -11.10
N ARG A 95 8.39 8.83 -10.22
CA ARG A 95 7.21 8.49 -9.42
C ARG A 95 6.76 9.67 -8.56
N GLU A 96 7.70 10.33 -7.89
CA GLU A 96 7.38 11.48 -7.04
C GLU A 96 6.75 12.62 -7.83
N SER A 97 7.25 12.92 -9.05
CA SER A 97 6.64 13.93 -9.92
C SER A 97 5.25 13.52 -10.40
N GLU A 98 5.06 12.28 -10.85
CA GLU A 98 3.76 11.80 -11.35
C GLU A 98 2.68 11.85 -10.26
N VAL A 99 3.01 11.38 -9.05
CA VAL A 99 2.10 11.42 -7.91
C VAL A 99 1.80 12.86 -7.50
N LYS A 100 2.79 13.74 -7.48
CA LYS A 100 2.61 15.15 -7.14
C LYS A 100 1.70 15.86 -8.14
N ILE A 101 1.94 15.68 -9.44
CA ILE A 101 1.09 16.25 -10.50
C ILE A 101 -0.34 15.74 -10.35
N SER A 102 -0.50 14.43 -10.10
CA SER A 102 -1.82 13.83 -9.93
C SER A 102 -2.58 14.41 -8.73
N LEU A 103 -1.90 14.57 -7.59
CA LEU A 103 -2.48 15.18 -6.40
C LEU A 103 -2.83 16.65 -6.63
N GLN A 104 -1.99 17.41 -7.32
CA GLN A 104 -2.26 18.80 -7.67
C GLN A 104 -3.50 18.92 -8.56
N GLN A 105 -3.60 18.10 -9.60
CA GLN A 105 -4.76 18.08 -10.49
C GLN A 105 -6.05 17.71 -9.74
N LEU A 106 -6.02 16.70 -8.87
CA LEU A 106 -7.15 16.33 -8.01
C LEU A 106 -7.58 17.49 -7.12
N TYR A 107 -6.63 18.21 -6.53
CA TYR A 107 -6.91 19.37 -5.70
C TYR A 107 -7.55 20.51 -6.50
N GLN A 108 -7.06 20.79 -7.72
CA GLN A 108 -7.67 21.80 -8.60
C GLN A 108 -9.08 21.41 -9.04
N LEU A 109 -9.31 20.15 -9.38
CA LEU A 109 -10.64 19.62 -9.70
C LEU A 109 -11.61 19.77 -8.53
N TRP A 110 -11.14 19.50 -7.31
CA TRP A 110 -11.90 19.70 -6.09
C TRP A 110 -12.26 21.17 -5.87
N ASN A 111 -11.28 22.08 -5.93
CA ASN A 111 -11.51 23.52 -5.77
C ASN A 111 -12.49 24.08 -6.80
N LYS A 112 -12.41 23.67 -8.07
CA LYS A 112 -13.31 24.13 -9.14
C LYS A 112 -14.77 23.72 -8.90
N LYS A 113 -15.01 22.50 -8.40
CA LYS A 113 -16.37 21.98 -8.14
C LYS A 113 -16.95 22.40 -6.80
N LYS A 114 -16.14 22.97 -5.90
CA LYS A 114 -16.58 23.48 -4.60
C LYS A 114 -17.61 24.62 -4.72
N SER A 115 -17.60 25.38 -5.81
CA SER A 115 -18.55 26.49 -6.05
C SER A 115 -19.96 26.05 -6.43
N SER A 116 -20.18 24.78 -6.81
CA SER A 116 -21.47 24.25 -7.23
C SER A 116 -22.02 23.27 -6.19
N ASN A 117 -22.27 23.71 -4.94
CA ASN A 117 -22.94 22.97 -3.85
C ASN A 117 -22.58 21.46 -3.67
N CYS A 118 -21.42 21.01 -4.15
CA CYS A 118 -21.09 19.60 -4.22
C CYS A 118 -19.92 19.31 -3.30
N SER A 119 -20.21 18.70 -2.15
CA SER A 119 -19.22 18.31 -1.15
C SER A 119 -18.28 17.20 -1.61
N ARG A 120 -18.57 16.53 -2.75
CA ARG A 120 -17.88 15.32 -3.19
C ARG A 120 -17.54 15.38 -4.69
N VAL A 121 -16.27 15.25 -5.02
CA VAL A 121 -15.84 15.07 -6.41
C VAL A 121 -15.68 13.59 -6.73
N ILE A 122 -16.49 13.09 -7.67
CA ILE A 122 -16.37 11.73 -8.21
C ILE A 122 -15.28 11.74 -9.29
N VAL A 123 -14.37 10.79 -9.20
CA VAL A 123 -13.22 10.65 -10.08
C VAL A 123 -13.13 9.20 -10.55
N GLU A 124 -12.95 8.99 -11.85
CA GLU A 124 -12.79 7.64 -12.41
C GLU A 124 -11.36 7.12 -12.19
N MET A 125 -11.18 6.25 -11.20
CA MET A 125 -9.87 5.71 -10.83
C MET A 125 -9.13 5.00 -11.96
N LYS A 126 -9.83 4.35 -12.91
CA LYS A 126 -9.20 3.64 -14.03
C LYS A 126 -8.34 4.54 -14.89
N ARG A 127 -8.80 5.77 -15.13
CA ARG A 127 -8.06 6.78 -15.89
C ARG A 127 -6.78 7.18 -15.14
N TRP A 128 -6.87 7.38 -13.83
CA TRP A 128 -5.74 7.79 -12.99
C TRP A 128 -4.67 6.73 -12.80
N PHE A 129 -5.05 5.46 -12.64
CA PHE A 129 -4.08 4.38 -12.48
C PHE A 129 -3.36 4.04 -13.80
N ARG A 130 -3.97 4.33 -14.95
CA ARG A 130 -3.34 4.10 -16.25
C ARG A 130 -2.04 4.89 -16.35
N ASP A 131 -2.07 6.18 -16.02
CA ASP A 131 -0.93 7.09 -16.21
C ASP A 131 0.19 6.81 -15.18
N VAL A 132 -0.16 6.33 -13.98
CA VAL A 132 0.81 6.05 -12.90
C VAL A 132 1.50 4.69 -13.04
N THR A 133 0.91 3.74 -13.78
CA THR A 133 1.41 2.34 -13.83
C THR A 133 2.14 2.01 -15.14
N LEU A 134 2.01 2.83 -16.19
CA LEU A 134 2.52 2.57 -17.56
C LEU A 134 3.74 3.42 -17.96
N ASN A 135 4.67 3.63 -17.03
CA ASN A 135 6.00 4.19 -17.34
C ASN A 135 7.07 3.10 -17.34
#